data_AF-A0A519ZLA3-F1
#
_entry.id   AF-A0A519ZLA3-F1
#
_cell.length_a   1.000
_cell.length_b   1.000
_cell.length_c   1.000
_cell.angle_alpha   90.00
_cell.angle_beta   90.00
_cell.angle_gamma   90.00
#
_symmetry.space_group_name_H-M   'P 1'
#
loop_
_entity.id
_entity.type
_entity.pdbx_description
1 polymer ?
#
loop_
_entity_poly.entity_id
_entity_poly.type
_entity_poly.pdbx_seq_one_letter_code
_entity_poly.pdbx_strand_id
1 'polypeptide(L)'
;MSILSKNLFFDYANEYKKRNKSITPAASFKITDEDYDQFVTSLSDKDYSYISRTERLLSDLRAEAEKENKLNVVKADLEDLKNKMLGAKKTELITHKSEIKKLLETQIVSRYFYERGKVIQAFQYDKELAAAKAVLGNNTRMLAILKGEGEYKTIGSPVKSIAAASVSND
;
A
#
# COMPACT_ATOMS: atom_id res chain seq x y z
N MET A 1 1.21 -9.67 3.95
CA MET A 1 2.11 -8.69 3.31
C MET A 1 3.54 -8.86 3.81
N SER A 2 4.34 -9.64 3.10
CA SER A 2 5.76 -9.90 3.41
C SER A 2 6.71 -9.01 2.57
N ILE A 3 6.17 -8.19 1.67
CA ILE A 3 6.92 -7.36 0.72
C ILE A 3 7.47 -6.05 1.34
N LEU A 4 7.09 -5.72 2.58
CA LEU A 4 7.31 -4.40 3.19
C LEU A 4 8.40 -4.39 4.26
N SER A 5 9.58 -4.95 4.00
CA SER A 5 10.71 -4.67 4.89
C SER A 5 11.05 -3.18 4.79
N LYS A 6 10.93 -2.47 5.92
CA LYS A 6 11.11 -1.01 6.01
C LYS A 6 12.41 -0.52 5.37
N ASN A 7 13.42 -1.39 5.30
CA ASN A 7 14.73 -1.12 4.72
C ASN A 7 14.71 -0.88 3.20
N LEU A 8 13.82 -1.52 2.43
CA LEU A 8 13.83 -1.38 0.97
C LEU A 8 13.33 -0.02 0.51
N PHE A 9 12.20 0.39 1.09
CA PHE A 9 11.67 1.72 0.88
C PHE A 9 12.63 2.78 1.40
N PHE A 10 13.32 2.48 2.51
CA PHE A 10 14.33 3.37 3.08
C PHE A 10 15.50 3.57 2.12
N ASP A 11 16.07 2.49 1.58
CA ASP A 11 17.18 2.52 0.63
C ASP A 11 16.80 3.26 -0.64
N TYR A 12 15.66 2.91 -1.24
CA TYR A 12 15.20 3.56 -2.45
C TYR A 12 14.95 5.06 -2.23
N ALA A 13 14.31 5.44 -1.11
CA ALA A 13 14.09 6.85 -0.79
C ALA A 13 15.41 7.62 -0.62
N ASN A 14 16.47 6.98 -0.12
CA ASN A 14 17.79 7.60 -0.04
C ASN A 14 18.40 7.81 -1.43
N GLU A 15 18.36 6.80 -2.29
CA GLU A 15 18.81 6.93 -3.68
C GLU A 15 17.98 7.96 -4.46
N TYR A 16 16.68 8.03 -4.19
CA TYR A 16 15.81 9.06 -4.76
C TYR A 16 16.26 10.46 -4.33
N LYS A 17 16.58 10.66 -3.04
CA LYS A 17 17.08 11.94 -2.53
C LYS A 17 18.46 12.32 -3.07
N LYS A 18 19.34 11.34 -3.30
CA LYS A 18 20.64 11.59 -3.93
C LYS A 18 20.49 12.10 -5.37
N ARG A 19 19.53 11.53 -6.12
CA ARG A 19 19.27 11.88 -7.52
C ARG A 19 18.45 13.19 -7.66
N ASN A 20 17.50 13.43 -6.76
CA ASN A 20 16.59 14.57 -6.82
C ASN A 20 16.88 15.55 -5.67
N LYS A 21 17.40 16.74 -5.97
CA LYS A 21 17.74 17.74 -4.93
C LYS A 21 16.52 18.31 -4.21
N SER A 22 15.40 18.42 -4.89
CA SER A 22 14.12 18.90 -4.35
C SER A 22 12.96 18.13 -4.98
N ILE A 23 11.82 18.17 -4.29
CA ILE A 23 10.56 17.61 -4.74
C ILE A 23 9.46 18.64 -4.56
N THR A 24 8.29 18.38 -5.15
CA THR A 24 7.09 19.19 -4.93
C THR A 24 6.70 19.20 -3.45
N PRO A 25 5.85 20.16 -3.02
CA PRO A 25 5.36 20.20 -1.65
C PRO A 25 4.75 18.86 -1.20
N ALA A 26 4.97 18.50 0.07
CA ALA A 26 4.50 17.23 0.64
C ALA A 26 3.00 16.94 0.42
N ALA A 27 2.16 17.99 0.32
CA ALA A 27 0.72 17.85 0.11
C ALA A 27 0.34 17.41 -1.31
N SER A 28 1.20 17.66 -2.29
CA SER A 28 0.95 17.38 -3.71
C SER A 28 1.93 16.37 -4.32
N PHE A 29 2.97 15.97 -3.58
CA PHE A 29 3.93 14.98 -4.04
C PHE A 29 3.23 13.66 -4.36
N LYS A 30 3.53 13.13 -5.55
CA LYS A 30 3.10 11.82 -6.03
C LYS A 30 4.23 11.21 -6.83
N ILE A 31 4.40 9.91 -6.69
CA ILE A 31 5.40 9.18 -7.46
C ILE A 31 4.83 8.81 -8.83
N THR A 32 5.62 8.96 -9.88
CA THR A 32 5.20 8.58 -11.23
C THR A 32 5.21 7.05 -11.41
N ASP A 33 4.69 6.58 -12.54
CA ASP A 33 4.78 5.15 -12.87
C ASP A 33 6.23 4.73 -13.16
N GLU A 34 7.01 5.60 -13.80
CA GLU A 34 8.42 5.36 -14.11
C GLU A 34 9.27 5.23 -12.85
N ASP A 35 9.04 6.10 -11.86
CA ASP A 35 9.70 6.04 -10.57
C ASP A 35 9.31 4.76 -9.78
N TYR A 36 8.09 4.27 -9.95
CA TYR A 36 7.68 2.99 -9.37
C TYR A 36 8.35 1.80 -10.07
N ASP A 37 8.44 1.82 -11.39
CA ASP A 37 9.08 0.74 -12.15
C ASP A 37 10.60 0.70 -11.87
N GLN A 38 11.23 1.86 -11.64
CA GLN A 38 12.61 1.94 -11.11
C GLN A 38 12.72 1.31 -9.72
N PHE A 39 11.75 1.56 -8.83
CA PHE A 39 11.70 0.90 -7.53
C PHE A 39 11.62 -0.62 -7.71
N VAL A 40 10.68 -1.15 -8.51
CA VAL A 40 10.54 -2.59 -8.76
C VAL A 40 11.81 -3.20 -9.38
N THR A 41 12.47 -2.49 -10.30
CA THR A 41 13.74 -2.93 -10.90
C THR A 41 14.84 -2.99 -9.85
N SER A 42 14.92 -2.00 -8.95
CA SER A 42 15.85 -2.03 -7.82
C SER A 42 15.57 -3.19 -6.85
N LEU A 43 14.39 -3.80 -6.93
CA LEU A 43 14.04 -5.03 -6.22
C LEU A 43 14.41 -6.33 -6.94
N SER A 44 15.01 -6.27 -8.12
CA SER A 44 15.44 -7.47 -8.84
C SER A 44 16.94 -7.74 -8.64
N ASP A 45 17.74 -6.69 -8.46
CA ASP A 45 19.20 -6.77 -8.37
C ASP A 45 19.75 -6.99 -6.96
N LYS A 46 18.93 -6.78 -5.93
CA LYS A 46 19.32 -7.03 -4.54
C LYS A 46 19.03 -8.48 -4.20
N ASP A 47 20.03 -9.27 -3.83
CA ASP A 47 19.80 -10.61 -3.27
C ASP A 47 18.96 -10.51 -1.99
N TYR A 48 17.67 -10.79 -2.11
CA TYR A 48 16.71 -10.64 -1.03
C TYR A 48 16.96 -11.70 0.05
N SER A 49 17.75 -11.33 1.07
CA SER A 49 17.78 -12.00 2.39
C SER A 49 16.40 -12.07 3.06
N TYR A 50 15.37 -11.41 2.50
CA TYR A 50 13.99 -11.58 2.88
C TYR A 50 13.36 -12.80 2.21
N ILE A 51 13.93 -13.96 2.53
CA ILE A 51 13.33 -15.25 2.28
C ILE A 51 12.02 -15.26 3.06
N SER A 52 10.87 -15.24 2.37
CA SER A 52 9.58 -15.37 3.04
C SER A 52 9.57 -16.64 3.86
N ARG A 53 8.80 -16.70 4.95
CA ARG A 53 8.73 -17.91 5.80
C ARG A 53 8.47 -19.16 4.95
N THR A 54 7.63 -19.04 3.93
CA THR A 54 7.31 -20.11 3.00
C THR A 54 8.50 -20.48 2.09
N GLU A 55 9.24 -19.52 1.54
CA GLU A 55 10.47 -19.82 0.78
C GLU A 55 11.57 -20.43 1.65
N ARG A 56 11.60 -20.06 2.94
CA ARG A 56 12.55 -20.61 3.91
C ARG A 56 12.23 -22.08 4.15
N LEU A 57 10.96 -22.37 4.42
CA LEU A 57 10.46 -23.75 4.56
C LEU A 57 10.70 -24.57 3.29
N LEU A 58 10.56 -23.97 2.10
CA LEU A 58 10.85 -24.64 0.84
C LEU A 58 12.34 -24.97 0.69
N SER A 59 13.22 -24.03 1.09
CA SER A 59 14.67 -24.24 1.13
C SER A 59 15.06 -25.30 2.16
N ASP A 60 14.46 -25.27 3.34
CA ASP A 60 14.70 -26.23 4.42
C ASP A 60 14.24 -27.63 3.98
N LEU A 61 13.07 -27.74 3.36
CA LEU A 61 12.56 -28.99 2.80
C LEU A 61 13.48 -29.55 1.72
N ARG A 62 14.06 -28.69 0.87
CA ARG A 62 15.04 -29.10 -0.14
C ARG A 62 16.30 -29.67 0.54
N ALA A 63 16.81 -28.99 1.56
CA ALA A 63 18.01 -29.42 2.29
C ALA A 63 17.78 -30.77 3.01
N GLU A 64 16.61 -30.98 3.61
CA GLU A 64 16.28 -32.27 4.23
C GLU A 64 16.07 -33.38 3.19
N ALA A 65 15.42 -33.10 2.07
CA ALA A 65 15.28 -34.06 0.97
C ALA A 65 16.63 -34.48 0.37
N GLU A 66 17.62 -33.58 0.36
CA GLU A 66 19.00 -33.88 -0.04
C GLU A 66 19.70 -34.80 0.97
N LYS A 67 19.55 -34.54 2.28
CA LYS A 67 20.07 -35.42 3.34
C LYS A 67 19.46 -36.82 3.30
N GLU A 68 18.18 -36.94 2.99
CA GLU A 68 17.47 -38.22 2.87
C GLU A 68 17.68 -38.93 1.52
N ASN A 69 18.50 -38.38 0.61
CA ASN A 69 18.68 -38.88 -0.76
C ASN A 69 17.36 -38.96 -1.58
N LYS A 70 16.32 -38.23 -1.18
CA LYS A 70 15.02 -38.17 -1.86
C LYS A 70 14.90 -37.00 -2.84
N LEU A 71 15.92 -36.14 -2.93
CA LEU A 71 15.89 -34.95 -3.79
C LEU A 71 15.48 -35.28 -5.23
N ASN A 72 15.99 -36.37 -5.82
CA ASN A 72 15.67 -36.75 -7.19
C ASN A 72 14.17 -37.05 -7.43
N VAL A 73 13.43 -37.44 -6.39
CA VAL A 73 11.99 -37.70 -6.47
C VAL A 73 11.19 -36.40 -6.43
N VAL A 74 11.58 -35.47 -5.55
CA VAL A 74 10.79 -34.25 -5.25
C VAL A 74 11.31 -32.98 -5.95
N LYS A 75 12.45 -33.05 -6.65
CA LYS A 75 13.12 -31.89 -7.25
C LYS A 75 12.21 -31.13 -8.21
N ALA A 76 11.47 -31.84 -9.07
CA ALA A 76 10.58 -31.22 -10.04
C ALA A 76 9.47 -30.41 -9.35
N ASP A 77 8.84 -31.00 -8.32
CA ASP A 77 7.77 -30.35 -7.56
C ASP A 77 8.27 -29.15 -6.75
N LEU A 78 9.47 -29.25 -6.16
CA LEU A 78 10.09 -28.15 -5.42
C LEU A 78 10.43 -26.96 -6.34
N GLU A 79 10.96 -27.21 -7.53
CA GLU A 79 11.23 -26.13 -8.51
C GLU A 79 9.92 -25.54 -9.07
N ASP A 80 8.90 -26.35 -9.34
CA ASP A 80 7.60 -25.85 -9.78
C ASP A 80 6.94 -24.98 -8.70
N LEU A 81 6.98 -25.41 -7.44
CA LEU A 81 6.46 -24.64 -6.31
C LEU A 81 7.23 -23.32 -6.14
N LYS A 82 8.57 -23.34 -6.28
CA LYS A 82 9.40 -22.14 -6.26
C LYS A 82 9.00 -21.16 -7.36
N ASN A 83 8.81 -21.64 -8.59
CA ASN A 83 8.42 -20.81 -9.72
C ASN A 83 7.03 -20.20 -9.54
N LYS A 84 6.05 -20.99 -9.05
CA LYS A 84 4.70 -20.50 -8.70
C LYS A 84 4.75 -19.40 -7.65
N MET A 85 5.59 -19.55 -6.63
CA MET A 85 5.79 -18.54 -5.60
C MET A 85 6.40 -17.24 -6.13
N LEU A 86 7.39 -17.33 -7.03
CA LEU A 86 7.96 -16.16 -7.70
C LEU A 86 6.92 -15.43 -8.57
N GLY A 87 6.07 -16.18 -9.29
CA GLY A 87 4.95 -15.62 -10.05
C GLY A 87 3.92 -14.92 -9.17
N ALA A 88 3.58 -15.52 -8.03
CA ALA A 88 2.66 -14.93 -7.05
C ALA A 88 3.22 -13.60 -6.48
N LYS A 89 4.52 -13.53 -6.17
CA LYS A 89 5.16 -12.29 -5.71
C LYS A 89 5.07 -11.16 -6.74
N LYS A 90 5.34 -11.45 -8.01
CA LYS A 90 5.20 -10.46 -9.10
C LYS A 90 3.76 -9.96 -9.20
N THR A 91 2.80 -10.85 -9.06
CA THR A 91 1.37 -10.52 -9.08
C THR A 91 0.97 -9.66 -7.88
N GLU A 92 1.51 -9.92 -6.68
CA GLU A 92 1.27 -9.13 -5.46
C GLU A 92 1.79 -7.69 -5.63
N LEU A 93 2.97 -7.49 -6.23
CA LEU A 93 3.51 -6.16 -6.52
C LEU A 93 2.58 -5.34 -7.43
N ILE A 94 2.04 -5.97 -8.48
CA ILE A 94 1.11 -5.34 -9.41
C ILE A 94 -0.23 -5.03 -8.72
N THR A 95 -0.77 -5.98 -7.98
CA THR A 95 -2.07 -5.88 -7.32
C THR A 95 -2.07 -4.77 -6.26
N HIS A 96 -0.99 -4.68 -5.48
CA HIS A 96 -0.82 -3.68 -4.41
C HIS A 96 -0.05 -2.43 -4.87
N LYS A 97 0.10 -2.21 -6.18
CA LYS A 97 0.87 -1.07 -6.74
C LYS A 97 0.46 0.26 -6.12
N SER A 98 -0.85 0.49 -5.95
CA SER A 98 -1.37 1.75 -5.38
C SER A 98 -0.97 1.95 -3.91
N GLU A 99 -0.98 0.90 -3.10
CA GLU A 99 -0.58 0.95 -1.69
C GLU A 99 0.93 1.09 -1.54
N ILE A 100 1.70 0.35 -2.35
CA ILE A 100 3.16 0.41 -2.38
C ILE A 100 3.62 1.81 -2.78
N LYS A 101 2.98 2.42 -3.80
CA LYS A 101 3.25 3.81 -4.18
C LYS A 101 3.05 4.78 -3.03
N LYS A 102 1.94 4.70 -2.30
CA LYS A 102 1.66 5.58 -1.15
C LYS A 102 2.74 5.45 -0.08
N LEU A 103 3.14 4.22 0.24
CA LEU A 103 4.22 3.98 1.22
C LEU A 103 5.56 4.55 0.75
N LEU A 104 5.86 4.38 -0.54
CA LEU A 104 7.08 4.91 -1.15
C LEU A 104 7.09 6.44 -1.13
N GLU A 105 5.97 7.08 -1.46
CA GLU A 105 5.78 8.52 -1.36
C GLU A 105 6.01 9.01 0.08
N THR A 106 5.44 8.37 1.08
CA THR A 106 5.66 8.71 2.49
C THR A 106 7.15 8.63 2.86
N GLN A 107 7.85 7.60 2.39
CA GLN A 107 9.27 7.40 2.68
C GLN A 107 10.14 8.45 1.97
N ILE A 108 9.84 8.78 0.72
CA ILE A 108 10.53 9.85 -0.02
C ILE A 108 10.28 11.20 0.66
N VAL A 109 9.03 11.57 0.90
CA VAL A 109 8.64 12.84 1.56
C VAL A 109 9.33 12.99 2.91
N SER A 110 9.45 11.91 3.69
CA SER A 110 10.14 11.93 4.98
C SER A 110 11.60 12.36 4.88
N ARG A 111 12.27 12.16 3.74
CA ARG A 111 13.67 12.56 3.54
C ARG A 111 13.85 14.04 3.25
N TYR A 112 12.81 14.73 2.79
CA TYR A 112 12.85 16.17 2.49
C TYR A 112 12.18 17.02 3.56
N PHE A 113 11.05 16.54 4.08
CA PHE A 113 10.15 17.31 4.94
C PHE A 113 9.98 16.68 6.33
N TYR A 114 10.73 15.61 6.63
CA TYR A 114 10.76 14.93 7.93
C TYR A 114 9.35 14.47 8.37
N GLU A 115 9.13 14.38 9.68
CA GLU A 115 7.85 13.93 10.25
C GLU A 115 6.68 14.83 9.86
N ARG A 116 6.88 16.16 9.77
CA ARG A 116 5.84 17.09 9.33
C ARG A 116 5.38 16.78 7.92
N GLY A 117 6.30 16.47 7.01
CA GLY A 117 5.98 16.05 5.65
C GLY A 117 5.15 14.79 5.59
N LYS A 118 5.50 13.77 6.38
CA LYS A 118 4.76 12.50 6.44
C LYS A 118 3.31 12.72 6.85
N VAL A 119 3.07 13.55 7.86
CA VAL A 119 1.71 13.90 8.31
C VAL A 119 0.93 14.60 7.21
N ILE A 120 1.54 15.58 6.53
CA ILE A 120 0.89 16.31 5.44
C ILE A 120 0.56 15.38 4.25
N GLN A 121 1.46 14.46 3.90
CA GLN A 121 1.23 13.51 2.81
C GLN A 121 0.15 12.48 3.17
N ALA A 122 0.04 12.05 4.44
CA ALA A 122 -1.03 11.16 4.88
C ALA A 122 -2.43 11.77 4.63
N PHE A 123 -2.57 13.09 4.81
CA PHE A 123 -3.81 13.81 4.54
C PHE A 123 -4.22 13.85 3.06
N GLN A 124 -3.31 13.61 2.12
CA GLN A 124 -3.59 13.61 0.69
C GLN A 124 -4.58 12.50 0.29
N TYR A 125 -4.59 11.39 1.02
CA TYR A 125 -5.41 10.21 0.74
C TYR A 125 -6.50 9.96 1.80
N ASP A 126 -6.64 10.89 2.75
CA ASP A 126 -7.62 10.79 3.83
C ASP A 126 -9.03 11.15 3.32
N LYS A 127 -9.89 10.13 3.27
CA LYS A 127 -11.28 10.27 2.82
C LYS A 127 -12.12 11.08 3.81
N GLU A 128 -11.85 10.97 5.10
CA GLU A 128 -12.59 11.68 6.15
C GLU A 128 -12.26 13.16 6.10
N LEU A 129 -10.98 13.50 5.95
CA LEU A 129 -10.56 14.90 5.79
C LEU A 129 -11.11 15.52 4.49
N ALA A 130 -11.14 14.75 3.40
CA ALA A 130 -11.74 15.20 2.14
C ALA A 130 -13.25 15.46 2.30
N ALA A 131 -13.96 14.56 2.98
CA ALA A 131 -15.39 14.72 3.27
C ALA A 131 -15.65 15.93 4.19
N ALA A 132 -14.85 16.11 5.24
CA ALA A 132 -14.95 17.25 6.15
C ALA A 132 -14.75 18.57 5.41
N LYS A 133 -13.73 18.67 4.55
CA LYS A 133 -13.51 19.85 3.69
C LYS A 133 -14.70 20.10 2.75
N ALA A 134 -15.27 19.06 2.16
CA ALA A 134 -16.42 19.18 1.28
C ALA A 134 -17.69 19.66 2.00
N VAL A 135 -17.89 19.23 3.26
CA VAL A 135 -19.02 19.68 4.08
C VAL A 135 -18.81 21.12 4.55
N LEU A 136 -17.65 21.43 5.12
CA LEU A 136 -17.34 22.76 5.66
C LEU A 136 -17.20 23.83 4.58
N GLY A 137 -16.77 23.46 3.36
CA GLY A 137 -16.69 24.37 2.22
C GLY A 137 -18.04 24.68 1.57
N ASN A 138 -19.10 23.96 1.92
CA ASN A 138 -20.45 24.19 1.41
C ASN A 138 -21.34 24.76 2.52
N ASN A 139 -21.37 26.09 2.64
CA ASN A 139 -22.14 26.80 3.67
C ASN A 139 -23.61 26.37 3.72
N THR A 140 -24.24 26.17 2.56
CA THR A 140 -25.64 25.72 2.46
C THR A 140 -25.84 24.35 3.10
N ARG A 141 -24.98 23.38 2.72
CA ARG A 141 -25.01 22.02 3.27
C ARG A 141 -24.68 21.99 4.76
N MET A 142 -23.66 22.74 5.16
CA MET A 142 -23.24 22.87 6.56
C MET A 142 -24.37 23.44 7.42
N LEU A 143 -24.99 24.55 7.00
CA LEU A 143 -26.08 25.18 7.75
C LEU A 143 -27.33 24.28 7.80
N ALA A 144 -27.65 23.55 6.72
CA ALA A 144 -28.74 22.57 6.75
C ALA A 144 -28.49 21.45 7.76
N ILE A 145 -27.24 20.94 7.84
CA ILE A 145 -26.83 19.95 8.85
C ILE A 145 -26.96 20.53 10.26
N LEU A 146 -26.45 21.74 10.50
CA LEU A 146 -26.46 22.37 11.83
C LEU A 146 -27.88 22.71 12.32
N LYS A 147 -28.78 23.10 11.41
CA LYS A 147 -30.19 23.38 11.71
C LYS A 147 -31.05 22.12 11.81
N GLY A 148 -30.56 20.97 11.34
CA GLY A 148 -31.35 19.74 11.24
C GLY A 148 -32.53 19.87 10.27
N GLU A 149 -32.40 20.71 9.23
CA GLU A 149 -33.46 20.98 8.24
C GLU A 149 -33.35 20.03 7.04
N GLY A 150 -34.50 19.65 6.48
CA GLY A 150 -34.61 18.75 5.31
C GLY A 150 -34.14 17.32 5.61
N GLU A 151 -33.29 16.80 4.74
CA GLU A 151 -32.76 15.43 4.76
C GLU A 151 -31.90 15.13 6.04
N TYR A 152 -31.51 16.13 6.83
CA TYR A 152 -30.68 15.97 8.02
C TYR A 152 -31.46 15.96 9.35
N LYS A 153 -32.78 15.73 9.29
CA LYS A 153 -33.67 15.68 10.47
C LYS A 153 -33.46 14.42 11.33
N THR A 154 -32.86 13.37 10.78
CA THR A 154 -32.51 12.13 11.48
C THR A 154 -31.01 12.05 11.73
N ILE A 155 -30.58 11.47 12.85
CA ILE A 155 -29.15 11.28 13.17
C ILE A 155 -28.52 10.33 12.15
N GLY A 156 -27.67 10.84 11.25
CA GLY A 156 -26.99 10.07 10.21
C GLY A 156 -27.14 10.69 8.81
N SER A 157 -26.41 10.15 7.82
CA SER A 157 -26.58 10.60 6.44
C SER A 157 -27.95 10.16 5.89
N PRO A 158 -28.76 11.06 5.33
CA PRO A 158 -30.13 10.79 4.86
C PRO A 158 -30.22 9.58 3.92
N VAL A 159 -29.24 9.45 3.02
CA VAL A 159 -29.23 8.39 2.01
C VAL A 159 -29.03 7.00 2.64
N LYS A 160 -28.38 6.91 3.81
CA LYS A 160 -28.16 5.64 4.52
C LYS A 160 -29.34 5.23 5.39
N SER A 161 -30.17 6.16 5.87
CA SER A 161 -31.34 5.82 6.68
C SER A 161 -32.49 5.27 5.84
N ILE A 162 -32.67 5.74 4.60
CA ILE A 162 -33.72 5.25 3.69
C ILE A 162 -33.42 3.82 3.22
N ALA A 163 -32.15 3.47 2.97
CA ALA A 163 -31.75 2.11 2.56
C ALA A 163 -31.83 1.06 3.69
N ALA A 164 -31.77 1.48 4.96
CA ALA A 164 -31.92 0.59 6.10
C ALA A 164 -33.39 0.33 6.48
N ALA A 165 -34.32 1.18 6.04
CA ALA A 165 -35.74 1.08 6.35
C ALA A 165 -36.54 0.18 5.38
N SER A 166 -35.95 -0.26 4.25
CA SER A 166 -36.64 -1.06 3.22
C SER A 166 -36.36 -2.56 3.27
N VAL A 167 -35.74 -3.09 4.34
CA VAL A 167 -35.41 -4.54 4.49
C VAL A 167 -36.11 -5.18 5.70
N SER A 168 -37.16 -4.56 6.22
CA SER A 168 -38.03 -5.22 7.21
C SER A 168 -39.49 -4.85 6.94
N ASN A 169 -40.18 -5.73 6.22
CA ASN A 169 -41.58 -6.09 6.42
C ASN A 169 -41.90 -7.24 5.45
N ASP A 170 -41.75 -8.46 5.96
CA ASP A 170 -42.77 -9.50 5.76
C ASP A 170 -44.08 -9.05 6.44
#